data_AF-A0A1Y1LLU9-F1
#
_entry.id   AF-A0A1Y1LLU9-F1
#
_cell.length_a   1.000
_cell.length_b   1.000
_cell.length_c   1.000
_cell.angle_alpha   90.00
_cell.angle_beta   90.00
_cell.angle_gamma   90.00
#
_symmetry.space_group_name_H-M   'P 1'
#
loop_
_entity.id
_entity.type
_entity.pdbx_description
1 polymer ?
#
loop_
_entity_poly.entity_id
_entity_poly.type
_entity_poly.pdbx_seq_one_letter_code
_entity_poly.pdbx_strand_id
1 'polypeptide(L)'
;LVVSLHTELIELCQILEKILLNLYSPRKLSLAGQRRSFFHSCLLWLKHWLYGLCTDLKPLHGGVPNQFPQAYILYMVYHTAVILLARPYVRRRAFEDSAGLEPDSLVIKAQDILLEAARSISSLGDQYRKVFGSFRRSPITATHANLSAALALFNPQGVNQPRAQFNPSDDPRIKS
;
A
#
# COMPACT_ATOMS: atom_id res chain seq x y z
N LEU A 1 -20.29 15.04 -11.01
CA LEU A 1 -18.98 14.40 -11.25
C LEU A 1 -17.80 15.19 -10.69
N VAL A 2 -17.50 16.40 -11.18
CA VAL A 2 -16.30 17.15 -10.72
C VAL A 2 -16.39 17.51 -9.23
N VAL A 3 -17.52 18.05 -8.76
CA VAL A 3 -17.73 18.35 -7.33
C VAL A 3 -17.60 17.08 -6.49
N SER A 4 -18.29 15.99 -6.89
CA SER A 4 -18.21 14.69 -6.23
C SER A 4 -16.77 14.17 -6.17
N LEU A 5 -16.02 14.23 -7.28
CA LEU A 5 -14.61 13.84 -7.32
C LEU A 5 -13.78 14.63 -6.30
N HIS A 6 -13.97 15.95 -6.22
CA HIS A 6 -13.23 16.78 -5.28
C HIS A 6 -13.58 16.46 -3.83
N THR A 7 -14.86 16.29 -3.51
CA THR A 7 -15.31 15.89 -2.17
C THR A 7 -14.65 14.56 -1.76
N GLU A 8 -14.73 13.56 -2.63
CA GLU A 8 -14.18 12.22 -2.38
C GLU A 8 -12.65 12.25 -2.24
N LEU A 9 -11.98 13.06 -3.05
CA LEU A 9 -10.53 13.26 -2.94
C LEU A 9 -10.16 13.95 -1.62
N ILE A 10 -10.91 14.97 -1.19
CA ILE A 10 -10.69 15.68 0.07
C ILE A 10 -10.82 14.72 1.25
N GLU A 11 -11.88 13.91 1.29
CA GLU A 11 -12.07 12.92 2.36
C GLU A 11 -10.92 11.91 2.41
N LEU A 12 -10.48 11.43 1.25
CA LEU A 12 -9.35 10.51 1.17
C LEU A 12 -8.04 11.17 1.63
N CYS A 13 -7.82 12.44 1.27
CA CYS A 13 -6.68 13.23 1.72
C CYS A 13 -6.68 13.40 3.25
N GLN A 14 -7.84 13.60 3.89
CA GLN A 14 -7.94 13.70 5.36
C GLN A 14 -7.58 12.37 6.04
N ILE A 15 -7.98 11.23 5.46
CA ILE A 15 -7.57 9.92 5.99
C ILE A 15 -6.05 9.73 5.82
N LEU A 16 -5.52 10.10 4.66
CA LEU A 16 -4.09 10.01 4.37
C LEU A 16 -3.25 10.91 5.30
N GLU A 17 -3.70 12.13 5.57
CA GLU A 17 -3.08 13.04 6.53
C GLU A 17 -2.96 12.39 7.91
N LYS A 18 -4.05 11.79 8.42
CA LYS A 18 -4.02 11.06 9.70
C LYS A 18 -2.98 9.94 9.68
N ILE A 19 -2.90 9.16 8.60
CA ILE A 19 -1.90 8.10 8.44
C ILE A 19 -0.47 8.68 8.53
N LEU A 20 -0.20 9.74 7.78
CA LEU A 20 1.11 10.38 7.72
C LEU A 20 1.52 10.97 9.08
N LEU A 21 0.63 11.71 9.74
CA LEU A 21 0.91 12.34 11.02
C LEU A 21 1.13 11.32 12.15
N ASN A 22 0.41 10.19 12.16
CA ASN A 22 0.49 9.23 13.25
C ASN A 22 1.60 8.18 13.06
N LEU A 23 1.93 7.81 11.82
CA LEU A 23 2.88 6.73 11.53
C LEU A 23 4.23 7.21 10.98
N TYR A 24 4.26 8.37 10.31
CA TYR A 24 5.44 8.87 9.60
C TYR A 24 6.01 10.15 10.20
N SER A 25 5.31 10.84 11.10
CA SER A 25 5.87 12.00 11.80
C SER A 25 7.04 11.62 12.72
N PRO A 26 7.88 12.59 13.14
CA PRO A 26 8.95 12.34 14.12
C PRO A 26 8.43 11.87 15.48
N ARG A 27 7.20 12.28 15.87
CA ARG A 27 6.53 11.91 17.12
C ARG A 27 5.45 10.86 16.84
N LYS A 28 5.89 9.64 16.55
CA LYS A 28 5.01 8.52 16.19
C LYS A 28 4.22 8.01 17.39
N LEU A 29 3.10 7.36 17.12
CA LEU A 29 2.42 6.50 18.11
C LEU A 29 3.43 5.47 18.65
N SER A 30 3.80 5.59 19.92
CA SER A 30 4.82 4.74 20.55
C SER A 30 4.23 3.44 21.12
N LEU A 31 2.99 3.48 21.61
CA LEU A 31 2.37 2.35 22.30
C LEU A 31 1.77 1.32 21.32
N ALA A 32 2.15 0.05 21.46
CA ALA A 32 1.70 -1.04 20.57
C ALA A 32 0.17 -1.17 20.50
N GLY A 33 -0.53 -1.03 21.64
CA GLY A 33 -2.00 -1.07 21.69
C GLY A 33 -2.68 0.07 20.90
N GLN A 34 -2.16 1.30 21.01
CA GLN A 34 -2.66 2.45 20.24
C GLN A 34 -2.44 2.26 18.74
N ARG A 35 -1.29 1.69 18.34
CA ARG A 35 -0.99 1.42 16.93
C ARG A 35 -1.91 0.37 16.32
N ARG A 36 -2.28 -0.67 17.07
CA ARG A 36 -3.23 -1.70 16.60
C ARG A 36 -4.63 -1.11 16.43
N SER A 37 -5.11 -0.36 17.43
CA SER A 37 -6.40 0.33 17.35
C SER A 37 -6.43 1.31 16.17
N PHE A 38 -5.39 2.14 16.04
CA PHE A 38 -5.22 3.09 14.93
C PHE A 38 -5.27 2.40 13.56
N PHE A 39 -4.57 1.27 13.41
CA PHE A 39 -4.60 0.50 12.16
C PHE A 39 -6.01 0.07 11.80
N HIS A 40 -6.77 -0.49 12.74
CA HIS A 40 -8.13 -0.93 12.50
C HIS A 40 -9.08 0.23 12.20
N SER A 41 -8.95 1.36 12.90
CA SER A 41 -9.74 2.57 12.64
C SER A 41 -9.48 3.14 11.25
N CYS A 42 -8.22 3.31 10.86
CA CYS A 42 -7.88 3.81 9.53
C CYS A 42 -8.31 2.85 8.42
N LEU A 43 -8.14 1.53 8.61
CA LEU A 43 -8.60 0.55 7.64
C LEU A 43 -10.13 0.57 7.48
N LEU A 44 -10.86 0.77 8.58
CA LEU A 44 -12.31 0.91 8.55
C LEU A 44 -12.74 2.17 7.81
N TRP A 45 -12.10 3.32 8.07
CA TRP A 45 -12.38 4.57 7.34
C TRP A 45 -12.12 4.44 5.85
N LEU A 46 -10.99 3.82 5.47
CA LEU A 46 -10.67 3.55 4.07
C LEU A 46 -11.73 2.67 3.42
N LYS A 47 -12.13 1.57 4.08
CA LYS A 47 -13.20 0.70 3.56
C LYS A 47 -14.53 1.43 3.43
N HIS A 48 -14.92 2.20 4.45
CA HIS A 48 -16.14 2.98 4.43
C HIS A 48 -16.16 3.95 3.25
N TRP A 49 -15.06 4.67 3.04
CA TRP A 49 -14.87 5.55 1.88
C TRP A 49 -15.02 4.79 0.56
N LEU A 50 -14.33 3.64 0.40
CA LEU A 50 -14.41 2.85 -0.83
C LEU A 50 -15.83 2.34 -1.13
N TYR A 51 -16.57 1.89 -0.11
CA TYR A 51 -17.92 1.37 -0.28
C TYR A 51 -18.95 2.49 -0.49
N GLY A 52 -18.73 3.67 0.11
CA GLY A 52 -19.58 4.86 -0.04
C GLY A 52 -19.38 5.60 -1.36
N LEU A 53 -18.29 5.35 -2.07
CA LEU A 53 -17.94 6.06 -3.30
C LEU A 53 -19.03 5.98 -4.37
N CYS A 54 -19.37 7.15 -4.93
CA CYS A 54 -20.31 7.30 -6.02
C CYS A 54 -20.01 6.34 -7.19
N THR A 55 -21.06 5.71 -7.74
CA THR A 55 -20.94 4.71 -8.82
C THR A 55 -20.25 5.24 -10.06
N ASP A 56 -20.44 6.52 -10.36
CA ASP A 56 -19.87 7.18 -11.53
C ASP A 56 -18.36 7.43 -11.40
N LEU A 57 -17.80 7.30 -10.19
CA LEU A 57 -16.37 7.41 -9.91
C LEU A 57 -15.70 6.04 -9.80
N LYS A 58 -16.44 4.95 -10.02
CA LYS A 58 -15.86 3.60 -10.04
C LYS A 58 -15.20 3.33 -11.39
N PRO A 59 -13.98 2.77 -11.44
CA PRO A 59 -13.26 2.41 -12.67
C PRO A 59 -14.04 1.46 -13.58
N LEU A 60 -14.89 0.63 -12.98
CA LEU A 60 -15.77 -0.33 -13.65
C LEU A 60 -17.16 -0.21 -13.05
N HIS A 61 -18.15 -0.01 -13.91
CA HIS A 61 -19.55 0.00 -13.52
C HIS A 61 -20.34 -0.87 -14.51
N GLY A 62 -20.98 -1.93 -14.02
CA GLY A 62 -21.74 -2.86 -14.88
C GLY A 62 -20.93 -3.52 -15.99
N GLY A 63 -19.61 -3.71 -15.79
CA GLY A 63 -18.70 -4.24 -16.82
C GLY A 63 -18.19 -3.21 -17.84
N VAL A 64 -18.69 -1.98 -17.79
CA VAL A 64 -18.26 -0.89 -18.67
C VAL A 64 -17.10 -0.13 -18.01
N PRO A 65 -15.95 0.03 -18.70
CA PRO A 65 -14.85 0.86 -18.20
C PRO A 65 -15.23 2.34 -18.16
N ASN A 66 -14.84 3.01 -17.08
CA ASN A 66 -15.07 4.43 -16.91
C ASN A 66 -14.22 5.24 -17.92
N GLN A 67 -14.82 6.23 -18.57
CA GLN A 67 -14.12 7.09 -19.53
C GLN A 67 -13.47 8.31 -18.86
N PHE A 68 -13.56 8.41 -17.53
CA PHE A 68 -13.01 9.49 -16.73
C PHE A 68 -11.68 9.07 -16.09
N PRO A 69 -10.53 9.56 -16.59
CA PRO A 69 -9.20 9.19 -16.06
C PRO A 69 -9.07 9.34 -14.54
N GLN A 70 -9.67 10.40 -14.00
CA GLN A 70 -9.60 10.77 -12.59
C GLN A 70 -10.22 9.71 -11.68
N ALA A 71 -11.19 8.92 -12.16
CA ALA A 71 -11.77 7.81 -11.40
C ALA A 71 -10.70 6.74 -11.08
N TYR A 72 -9.87 6.38 -12.06
CA TYR A 72 -8.76 5.44 -11.86
C TYR A 72 -7.70 6.01 -10.93
N ILE A 73 -7.38 7.29 -11.08
CA ILE A 73 -6.39 7.96 -10.23
C ILE A 73 -6.87 7.99 -8.78
N LEU A 74 -8.14 8.30 -8.54
CA LEU A 74 -8.72 8.31 -7.21
C LEU A 74 -8.58 6.93 -6.52
N TYR A 75 -8.86 5.85 -7.25
CA TYR A 75 -8.64 4.48 -6.77
C TYR A 75 -7.16 4.15 -6.52
N MET A 76 -6.27 4.61 -7.39
CA MET A 76 -4.82 4.44 -7.18
C MET A 76 -4.35 5.16 -5.91
N VAL A 77 -4.88 6.35 -5.63
CA VAL A 77 -4.59 7.09 -4.38
C VAL A 77 -5.13 6.33 -3.18
N TYR A 78 -6.33 5.75 -3.27
CA TYR A 78 -6.91 4.93 -2.22
C TYR A 78 -6.00 3.75 -1.86
N HIS A 79 -5.59 2.96 -2.84
CA HIS A 79 -4.70 1.83 -2.59
C HIS A 79 -3.31 2.28 -2.11
N THR A 80 -2.85 3.46 -2.53
CA THR A 80 -1.61 4.05 -2.01
C THR A 80 -1.73 4.36 -0.51
N ALA A 81 -2.87 4.90 -0.06
CA ALA A 81 -3.14 5.12 1.36
C ALA A 81 -3.16 3.80 2.15
N VAL A 82 -3.73 2.73 1.59
CA VAL A 82 -3.68 1.38 2.19
C VAL A 82 -2.23 0.88 2.33
N ILE A 83 -1.40 1.03 1.29
CA ILE A 83 0.02 0.66 1.35
C ILE A 83 0.73 1.44 2.45
N LEU A 84 0.52 2.76 2.54
CA LEU A 84 1.13 3.60 3.56
C LEU A 84 0.66 3.26 4.97
N LEU A 85 -0.62 2.90 5.15
CA LEU A 85 -1.13 2.42 6.42
C LEU A 85 -0.44 1.12 6.86
N ALA A 86 -0.29 0.16 5.94
CA ALA A 86 0.22 -1.17 6.26
C ALA A 86 1.74 -1.27 6.39
N ARG A 87 2.48 -0.49 5.58
CA ARG A 87 3.94 -0.61 5.44
C ARG A 87 4.74 -0.53 6.75
N PRO A 88 4.43 0.36 7.72
CA PRO A 88 5.15 0.44 8.99
C PRO A 88 5.01 -0.81 9.86
N TYR A 89 3.91 -1.55 9.72
CA TYR A 89 3.64 -2.77 10.49
C TYR A 89 4.37 -3.97 9.90
N VAL A 90 4.50 -4.03 8.57
CA VAL A 90 5.28 -5.06 7.87
C VAL A 90 6.79 -4.86 8.06
N ARG A 91 7.29 -3.62 7.94
CA ARG A 91 8.74 -3.33 8.07
C ARG A 91 9.29 -3.54 9.48
N ARG A 92 8.48 -3.34 10.52
CA ARG A 92 8.92 -3.51 11.91
C ARG A 92 9.33 -4.95 12.22
N ARG A 93 8.60 -5.92 11.66
CA ARG A 93 8.91 -7.34 11.75
C ARG A 93 10.31 -7.67 11.22
N ALA A 94 10.72 -7.08 10.10
CA ALA A 94 12.04 -7.30 9.52
C ALA A 94 13.23 -6.91 10.43
N PHE A 95 13.00 -6.05 11.43
CA PHE A 95 14.02 -5.64 12.41
C PHE A 95 13.90 -6.38 13.75
N GLU A 96 12.72 -6.88 14.12
CA GLU A 96 12.46 -7.55 15.41
C GLU A 96 12.52 -9.10 15.30
N ASP A 97 12.48 -9.69 14.09
CA ASP A 97 12.52 -11.14 13.80
C ASP A 97 13.82 -11.87 14.19
N SER A 98 14.74 -11.24 14.91
CA SER A 98 15.88 -11.94 15.55
C SER A 98 15.49 -12.75 16.79
N ALA A 99 14.23 -12.73 17.22
CA ALA A 99 13.78 -13.44 18.43
C ALA A 99 12.46 -14.19 18.22
N GLY A 100 12.49 -15.32 17.49
CA GLY A 100 11.67 -16.54 17.65
C GLY A 100 10.18 -16.50 18.04
N LEU A 101 9.48 -15.37 17.95
CA LEU A 101 8.10 -15.19 18.39
C LEU A 101 7.15 -15.35 17.19
N GLU A 102 6.07 -16.10 17.40
CA GLU A 102 5.00 -16.32 16.43
C GLU A 102 4.52 -15.00 15.79
N PRO A 103 4.22 -14.99 14.48
CA PRO A 103 3.83 -13.78 13.78
C PRO A 103 2.54 -13.18 14.37
N ASP A 104 2.62 -11.94 14.86
CA ASP A 104 1.45 -11.17 15.30
C ASP A 104 0.41 -11.16 14.16
N SER A 105 -0.82 -11.59 14.46
CA SER A 105 -1.97 -11.60 13.53
C SER A 105 -2.14 -10.26 12.80
N LEU A 106 -1.81 -9.14 13.46
CA LEU A 106 -1.83 -7.82 12.85
C LEU A 106 -0.83 -7.68 11.70
N VAL A 107 0.38 -8.26 11.81
CA VAL A 107 1.43 -8.16 10.79
C VAL A 107 1.06 -8.97 9.56
N ILE A 108 0.53 -10.18 9.73
CA ILE A 108 0.02 -11.01 8.62
C ILE A 108 -1.07 -10.23 7.89
N LYS A 109 -2.06 -9.71 8.63
CA LYS A 109 -3.14 -8.91 8.05
C LYS A 109 -2.62 -7.67 7.31
N ALA A 110 -1.63 -6.97 7.88
CA ALA A 110 -1.01 -5.81 7.24
C ALA A 110 -0.29 -6.20 5.94
N GLN A 111 0.40 -7.34 5.92
CA GLN A 111 1.06 -7.85 4.73
C GLN A 111 0.06 -8.19 3.63
N ASP A 112 -1.01 -8.91 3.97
CA ASP A 112 -2.05 -9.29 2.99
C ASP A 112 -2.69 -8.07 2.34
N ILE A 113 -3.11 -7.08 3.13
CA ILE A 113 -3.72 -5.87 2.58
C ILE A 113 -2.73 -5.02 1.77
N LEU A 114 -1.45 -5.02 2.14
CA LEU A 114 -0.41 -4.29 1.43
C LEU A 114 -0.18 -4.89 0.04
N LEU A 115 -0.08 -6.22 -0.04
CA LEU A 115 0.09 -6.93 -1.32
C LEU A 115 -1.16 -6.81 -2.18
N GLU A 116 -2.34 -6.92 -1.59
CA GLU A 116 -3.60 -6.78 -2.32
C GLU A 116 -3.78 -5.38 -2.89
N ALA A 117 -3.46 -4.34 -2.11
CA ALA A 117 -3.48 -2.97 -2.59
C ALA A 117 -2.48 -2.74 -3.75
N ALA A 118 -1.29 -3.33 -3.67
CA ALA A 118 -0.29 -3.23 -4.73
C ALA A 118 -0.76 -3.91 -6.03
N ARG A 119 -1.33 -5.12 -5.93
CA ARG A 119 -1.94 -5.81 -7.09
C ARG A 119 -3.09 -5.01 -7.68
N SER A 120 -3.92 -4.41 -6.83
CA SER A 120 -5.03 -3.57 -7.27
C SER A 120 -4.54 -2.36 -8.07
N ILE A 121 -3.48 -1.68 -7.63
CA ILE A 121 -2.86 -0.58 -8.41
C ILE A 121 -2.37 -1.05 -9.77
N SER A 122 -1.67 -2.20 -9.84
CA SER A 122 -1.22 -2.76 -11.11
C SER A 122 -2.38 -3.06 -12.06
N SER A 123 -3.45 -3.70 -11.54
CA SER A 123 -4.66 -3.98 -12.31
C SER A 123 -5.36 -2.70 -12.79
N LEU A 124 -5.49 -1.69 -11.93
CA LEU A 124 -6.02 -0.38 -12.30
C LEU A 124 -5.16 0.29 -13.37
N GLY A 125 -3.85 0.12 -13.30
CA GLY A 125 -2.92 0.66 -14.30
C GLY A 125 -3.05 -0.02 -15.65
N ASP A 126 -3.29 -1.33 -15.67
CA ASP A 126 -3.59 -2.06 -16.90
C ASP A 126 -4.93 -1.63 -17.50
N GLN A 127 -5.96 -1.49 -16.67
CA GLN A 127 -7.26 -0.98 -17.12
C GLN A 127 -7.16 0.44 -17.67
N TYR A 128 -6.46 1.33 -16.96
CA TYR A 128 -6.21 2.70 -17.41
C TYR A 128 -5.53 2.73 -18.78
N ARG A 129 -4.48 1.92 -18.98
CA ARG A 129 -3.79 1.82 -20.26
C ARG A 129 -4.67 1.24 -21.36
N LYS A 130 -5.53 0.27 -21.05
CA LYS A 130 -6.50 -0.27 -22.02
C LYS A 130 -7.49 0.78 -22.51
N VAL A 131 -7.95 1.66 -21.62
CA VAL A 131 -8.94 2.70 -21.96
C VAL A 131 -8.29 3.91 -22.62
N PHE A 132 -7.15 4.38 -22.11
CA PHE A 132 -6.54 5.66 -22.51
C PHE A 132 -5.23 5.51 -23.31
N GLY A 133 -4.81 4.28 -23.60
CA GLY A 133 -3.59 3.93 -24.34
C GLY A 133 -2.29 4.04 -23.52
N SER A 134 -2.11 5.13 -22.77
CA SER A 134 -0.88 5.35 -21.98
C SER A 134 -1.09 6.28 -20.78
N PHE A 135 -0.11 6.31 -19.87
CA PHE A 135 -0.06 7.23 -18.73
C PHE A 135 0.36 8.66 -19.07
N ARG A 136 0.61 9.01 -20.34
CA ARG A 136 1.05 10.36 -20.73
C ARG A 136 0.07 11.47 -20.34
N ARG A 137 -1.21 11.13 -20.22
CA ARG A 137 -2.30 12.03 -19.81
C ARG A 137 -2.64 11.94 -18.31
N SER A 138 -1.92 11.09 -17.57
CA SER A 138 -2.14 10.91 -16.14
C SER A 138 -1.33 11.93 -15.32
N PRO A 139 -1.85 12.39 -14.18
CA PRO A 139 -1.06 13.20 -13.26
C PRO A 139 0.09 12.38 -12.64
N ILE A 140 1.10 13.08 -12.14
CA ILE A 140 2.28 12.47 -11.48
C ILE A 140 1.92 11.49 -10.35
N THR A 141 0.76 11.68 -9.72
CA THR A 141 0.20 10.80 -8.70
C THR A 141 0.06 9.35 -9.17
N ALA A 142 -0.23 9.13 -10.46
CA ALA A 142 -0.29 7.78 -11.04
C ALA A 142 1.08 7.09 -10.99
N THR A 143 2.15 7.82 -11.33
CA THR A 143 3.52 7.33 -11.24
C THR A 143 3.90 6.99 -9.80
N HIS A 144 3.56 7.87 -8.85
CA HIS A 144 3.79 7.63 -7.43
C HIS A 144 3.06 6.37 -6.93
N ALA A 145 1.80 6.18 -7.33
CA ALA A 145 1.02 5.00 -6.96
C ALA A 145 1.64 3.71 -7.53
N ASN A 146 1.97 3.71 -8.83
CA ASN A 146 2.61 2.57 -9.49
C ASN A 146 3.96 2.21 -8.87
N LEU A 147 4.80 3.21 -8.56
CA LEU A 147 6.08 2.98 -7.88
C LEU A 147 5.87 2.44 -6.46
N SER A 148 4.89 2.97 -5.72
CA SER A 148 4.53 2.49 -4.39
C SER A 148 4.11 1.03 -4.40
N ALA A 149 3.30 0.63 -5.39
CA ALA A 149 2.88 -0.75 -5.61
C ALA A 149 4.06 -1.65 -6.00
N ALA A 150 4.88 -1.23 -6.95
CA ALA A 150 6.08 -1.97 -7.36
C ALA A 150 7.01 -2.24 -6.16
N LEU A 151 7.29 -1.22 -5.35
CA LEU A 151 8.11 -1.37 -4.15
C LEU A 151 7.50 -2.29 -3.08
N ALA A 152 6.17 -2.37 -3.02
CA ALA A 152 5.46 -3.30 -2.15
C ALA A 152 5.55 -4.75 -2.65
N LEU A 153 5.46 -4.96 -3.96
CA LEU A 153 5.58 -6.27 -4.60
C LEU A 153 7.02 -6.81 -4.66
N PHE A 154 8.02 -5.93 -4.82
CA PHE A 154 9.44 -6.31 -4.84
C PHE A 154 10.03 -6.57 -3.47
N ASN A 155 9.42 -6.01 -2.42
CA ASN A 155 9.79 -6.32 -1.04
C ASN A 155 8.63 -7.02 -0.31
N PRO A 156 8.17 -8.20 -0.77
CA PRO A 156 7.25 -9.01 -0.02
C PRO A 156 8.08 -9.64 1.11
N GLN A 157 8.32 -8.89 2.18
CA GLN A 157 9.06 -9.38 3.34
C GLN A 157 8.22 -10.50 3.98
N GLY A 158 8.48 -11.73 3.55
CA GLY A 158 7.68 -12.91 3.86
C GLY A 158 7.98 -14.17 3.03
N VAL A 159 9.14 -14.28 2.36
CA VAL A 159 9.70 -15.57 1.96
C VAL A 159 11.15 -15.59 2.41
N ASN A 160 11.46 -16.58 3.25
CA ASN A 160 12.80 -16.93 3.71
C ASN A 160 13.82 -16.78 2.58
N GLN A 161 14.59 -15.69 2.60
CA GLN A 161 15.89 -15.72 1.97
C GLN A 161 16.82 -16.16 3.11
N PRO A 162 17.29 -17.43 3.15
CA PRO A 162 18.46 -17.71 3.97
C PRO A 162 19.52 -16.75 3.47
N ARG A 163 19.90 -15.77 4.30
CA ARG A 163 21.16 -15.07 4.08
C ARG A 163 22.17 -16.19 3.94
N ALA A 164 22.74 -16.35 2.74
CA ALA A 164 23.90 -17.19 2.56
C ALA A 164 24.91 -16.67 3.60
N GLN A 165 25.06 -17.43 4.69
CA GLN A 165 26.14 -17.23 5.62
C GLN A 165 27.39 -17.45 4.79
N PHE A 166 28.03 -16.35 4.40
CA PHE A 166 29.37 -16.42 3.86
C PHE A 166 30.24 -16.87 5.03
N ASN A 167 30.41 -18.19 5.18
CA ASN A 167 31.36 -18.76 6.11
C ASN A 167 32.75 -18.41 5.56
N PRO A 168 33.58 -17.62 6.27
CA PRO A 168 34.96 -17.36 5.86
C PRO A 168 35.86 -18.61 5.96
N SER A 169 35.29 -19.77 6.27
CA SER A 169 35.99 -21.05 6.41
C SER A 169 36.23 -21.80 5.09
N ASP A 170 35.63 -21.35 3.98
CA ASP A 170 35.77 -21.96 2.65
C ASP A 170 36.79 -21.21 1.77
N ASP A 171 37.77 -20.51 2.36
CA ASP A 171 38.92 -20.01 1.60
C ASP A 171 40.03 -21.08 1.58
N PRO A 172 40.28 -21.76 0.44
CA PRO A 172 41.30 -22.80 0.33
C PRO A 172 42.74 -22.25 0.42
N ARG A 173 42.94 -20.97 0.74
CA ARG A 173 44.26 -20.32 0.83
C ARG A 173 44.91 -20.37 2.22
N ILE A 174 44.24 -20.91 3.24
CA ILE A 174 44.82 -21.07 4.59
C ILE A 174 45.14 -22.53 4.87
N LYS A 175 45.89 -23.18 3.96
CA LYS A 175 46.68 -24.39 4.25
C LYS A 175 47.92 -24.37 3.35
N SER A 176 48.94 -23.63 3.76
CA SER A 176 50.33 -23.85 3.36
C SER A 176 51.24 -23.53 4.53
#